data_AF-A0A2Y9AB76-F1
#
_entry.id   AF-A0A2Y9AB76-F1
#
_cell.length_a   1.000
_cell.length_b   1.000
_cell.length_c   1.000
_cell.angle_alpha   90.00
_cell.angle_beta   90.00
_cell.angle_gamma   90.00
#
_symmetry.space_group_name_H-M   'P 1'
#
loop_
_entity.id
_entity.type
_entity.pdbx_description
1 polymer ?
#
loop_
_entity_poly.entity_id
_entity_poly.type
_entity_poly.pdbx_seq_one_letter_code
_entity_poly.pdbx_strand_id
1 'polypeptide(L)'
;MTMARPALPTLGRLLAGMLLGLLATAGADTPPVPDDVAAWFAAHGSTAATTAGEGLAEEADGPAAVGGAFPLHLWSESVRTGEPAPHPVVPREEWVAAYSRDGTTAGTLVAWRVDGEVALASVDDHAELAEALVPLPAGSLVVEEPLLGAFFTIRDEEVTTLVPGFFEGPRAAPLAAFAESLATQLEGLVGGAAEPEQEGRGWLPVAAAVGTGVVAAGGVWVARRWRRSAGSAG
;
A
#
# COMPACT_ATOMS: atom_id res chain seq x y z
N MET A 1 -67.94 -5.40 -49.51
CA MET A 1 -67.60 -6.83 -49.39
C MET A 1 -66.36 -6.93 -48.53
N THR A 2 -66.52 -7.58 -47.39
CA THR A 2 -65.61 -7.62 -46.26
C THR A 2 -65.11 -9.05 -46.17
N MET A 3 -63.81 -9.30 -46.37
CA MET A 3 -63.15 -10.57 -46.05
C MET A 3 -61.70 -10.23 -45.68
N ALA A 4 -61.38 -10.20 -44.39
CA ALA A 4 -60.89 -11.32 -43.57
C ALA A 4 -59.35 -11.39 -43.62
N ARG A 5 -58.72 -10.72 -42.64
CA ARG A 5 -57.30 -10.87 -42.32
C ARG A 5 -57.09 -12.23 -41.62
N PRO A 6 -56.14 -13.07 -42.05
CA PRO A 6 -55.66 -14.16 -41.23
C PRO A 6 -54.68 -13.62 -40.18
N ALA A 7 -54.99 -13.89 -38.93
CA ALA A 7 -54.08 -13.85 -37.80
C ALA A 7 -53.43 -15.23 -37.61
N LEU A 8 -52.34 -15.23 -36.82
CA LEU A 8 -51.60 -16.35 -36.19
C LEU A 8 -50.33 -16.82 -36.93
N PRO A 9 -49.30 -17.34 -36.22
CA PRO A 9 -49.00 -17.23 -34.79
C PRO A 9 -47.52 -16.88 -34.49
N THR A 10 -47.36 -16.36 -33.28
CA THR A 10 -46.19 -16.33 -32.43
C THR A 10 -45.38 -17.64 -32.50
N LEU A 11 -44.16 -17.60 -33.05
CA LEU A 11 -43.21 -18.71 -32.97
C LEU A 11 -41.78 -18.14 -33.11
N GLY A 12 -40.94 -18.36 -32.10
CA GLY A 12 -39.51 -18.03 -32.19
C GLY A 12 -38.90 -17.23 -31.05
N ARG A 13 -39.48 -17.22 -29.84
CA ARG A 13 -38.67 -17.07 -28.61
C ARG A 13 -37.84 -18.35 -28.48
N LEU A 14 -36.54 -18.32 -28.76
CA LEU A 14 -35.49 -19.25 -28.29
C LEU A 14 -34.22 -19.09 -29.15
N LEU A 15 -33.47 -17.98 -29.03
CA LEU A 15 -32.07 -17.89 -29.50
C LEU A 15 -31.46 -16.52 -29.15
N ALA A 16 -31.21 -16.27 -27.86
CA ALA A 16 -30.30 -15.22 -27.39
C ALA A 16 -29.88 -15.47 -25.94
N GLY A 17 -29.67 -16.74 -25.58
CA GLY A 17 -29.24 -17.15 -24.25
C GLY A 17 -28.05 -18.09 -24.36
N MET A 18 -26.86 -17.55 -24.61
CA MET A 18 -25.56 -18.19 -24.37
C MET A 18 -24.43 -17.21 -24.73
N LEU A 19 -24.28 -16.14 -23.95
CA LEU A 19 -23.06 -15.33 -23.88
C LEU A 19 -22.79 -15.00 -22.40
N LEU A 20 -22.95 -16.03 -21.57
CA LEU A 20 -22.62 -16.07 -20.15
C LEU A 20 -21.73 -17.30 -19.97
N GLY A 21 -20.43 -17.12 -20.14
CA GLY A 21 -19.46 -18.21 -20.05
C GLY A 21 -18.06 -17.66 -20.24
N LEU A 22 -17.29 -17.61 -19.16
CA LEU A 22 -15.93 -17.08 -19.02
C LEU A 22 -15.80 -15.57 -18.81
N LEU A 23 -16.36 -15.07 -17.71
CA LEU A 23 -15.52 -14.25 -16.84
C LEU A 23 -14.81 -15.25 -15.93
N ALA A 24 -13.57 -15.56 -16.28
CA ALA A 24 -12.66 -16.22 -15.36
C ALA A 24 -12.62 -15.35 -14.10
N THR A 25 -13.10 -15.89 -12.99
CA THR A 25 -12.87 -15.31 -11.67
C THR A 25 -11.36 -15.37 -11.44
N ALA A 26 -10.66 -14.31 -11.85
CA ALA A 26 -9.33 -14.00 -11.34
C ALA A 26 -9.51 -13.60 -9.87
N GLY A 27 -9.83 -14.58 -9.03
CA GLY A 27 -9.55 -14.47 -7.61
C GLY A 27 -8.05 -14.27 -7.54
N ALA A 28 -7.62 -13.08 -7.13
CA ALA A 28 -6.22 -12.81 -6.89
C ALA A 28 -5.74 -13.84 -5.85
N ASP A 29 -5.10 -14.91 -6.32
CA ASP A 29 -4.31 -15.84 -5.53
C ASP A 29 -3.16 -15.02 -4.97
N THR A 30 -3.44 -14.27 -3.90
CA THR A 30 -2.40 -13.61 -3.12
C THR A 30 -1.53 -14.74 -2.62
N PRO A 31 -0.25 -14.81 -3.05
CA PRO A 31 0.59 -15.92 -2.65
C PRO A 31 0.67 -15.92 -1.12
N PRO A 32 0.49 -17.08 -0.48
CA PRO A 32 0.56 -17.16 0.96
C PRO A 32 1.92 -16.64 1.43
N VAL A 33 1.97 -16.13 2.67
CA VAL A 33 3.25 -15.79 3.31
C VAL A 33 4.17 -17.01 3.25
N PRO A 34 5.39 -16.89 2.70
CA PRO A 34 6.33 -18.00 2.63
C PRO A 34 6.62 -18.62 4.01
N ASP A 35 6.78 -19.94 4.07
CA ASP A 35 6.97 -20.68 5.34
C ASP A 35 8.20 -20.20 6.13
N ASP A 36 9.29 -19.84 5.45
CA ASP A 36 10.50 -19.29 6.06
C ASP A 36 10.25 -17.92 6.71
N VAL A 37 9.43 -17.08 6.08
CA VAL A 37 9.01 -15.78 6.63
C VAL A 37 8.12 -15.98 7.85
N ALA A 38 7.12 -16.85 7.76
CA ALA A 38 6.24 -17.16 8.88
C ALA A 38 7.03 -17.73 10.08
N ALA A 39 7.98 -18.64 9.81
CA ALA A 39 8.87 -19.20 10.82
C ALA A 39 9.76 -18.12 11.45
N TRP A 40 10.27 -17.18 10.65
CA TRP A 40 11.10 -16.08 11.16
C TRP A 40 10.31 -15.18 12.12
N PHE A 41 9.10 -14.75 11.76
CA PHE A 41 8.27 -13.93 12.65
C PHE A 41 7.91 -14.67 13.94
N ALA A 42 7.59 -15.97 13.87
CA ALA A 42 7.28 -16.77 15.04
C ALA A 42 8.48 -16.94 15.99
N ALA A 43 9.70 -17.08 15.45
CA ALA A 43 10.91 -17.30 16.23
C ALA A 43 11.54 -15.99 16.76
N HIS A 44 11.52 -14.91 15.97
CA HIS A 44 12.30 -13.70 16.24
C HIS A 44 11.44 -12.45 16.46
N GLY A 45 10.17 -12.45 16.03
CA GLY A 45 9.32 -11.26 16.02
C GLY A 45 9.15 -10.63 17.41
N SER A 46 8.78 -11.43 18.42
CA SER A 46 8.60 -10.93 19.79
C SER A 46 9.89 -10.35 20.37
N THR A 47 11.03 -11.03 20.18
CA THR A 47 12.33 -10.52 20.66
C THR A 47 12.67 -9.18 19.99
N ALA A 48 12.52 -9.09 18.67
CA ALA A 48 12.77 -7.84 17.94
C ALA A 48 11.83 -6.70 18.39
N ALA A 49 10.55 -7.00 18.61
CA ALA A 49 9.56 -6.02 19.10
C ALA A 49 9.84 -5.57 20.54
N THR A 50 10.37 -6.42 21.41
CA THR A 50 10.81 -6.04 22.76
C THR A 50 12.03 -5.12 22.71
N THR A 51 13.09 -5.51 21.99
CA THR A 51 14.33 -4.72 21.91
C THR A 51 14.12 -3.33 21.31
N ALA A 52 13.23 -3.18 20.33
CA ALA A 52 12.90 -1.87 19.78
C ALA A 52 12.21 -0.94 20.80
N GLY A 53 11.56 -1.50 21.82
CA GLY A 53 10.85 -0.77 22.86
C GLY A 53 11.68 -0.08 23.88
N GLU A 54 12.83 -0.67 24.19
CA GLU A 54 13.76 -0.18 25.20
C GLU A 54 14.28 1.23 24.88
N GLY A 55 14.11 1.70 23.63
CA GLY A 55 14.46 3.06 23.20
C GLY A 55 13.28 4.01 22.91
N LEU A 56 12.02 3.56 22.98
CA LEU A 56 10.86 4.32 22.49
C LEU A 56 9.85 4.74 23.57
N ALA A 57 9.80 4.09 24.73
CA ALA A 57 9.01 4.55 25.88
C ALA A 57 9.52 3.95 27.20
N GLU A 58 9.72 4.77 28.25
CA GLU A 58 10.11 4.31 29.59
C GLU A 58 9.00 3.51 30.33
N GLU A 59 7.77 3.43 29.79
CA GLU A 59 6.59 3.00 30.57
C GLU A 59 5.95 1.67 30.14
N ALA A 60 6.45 0.98 29.11
CA ALA A 60 5.85 -0.26 28.60
C ALA A 60 6.72 -1.50 28.88
N ASP A 61 6.74 -1.95 30.14
CA ASP A 61 7.48 -3.14 30.64
C ASP A 61 6.72 -4.47 30.42
N GLY A 62 6.18 -4.67 29.21
CA GLY A 62 5.31 -5.80 28.86
C GLY A 62 5.91 -6.79 27.85
N PRO A 63 5.53 -8.08 27.87
CA PRO A 63 5.90 -9.01 26.82
C PRO A 63 5.32 -8.53 25.46
N ALA A 64 6.17 -8.50 24.44
CA ALA A 64 5.72 -8.16 23.09
C ALA A 64 5.11 -9.39 22.40
N ALA A 65 3.95 -9.22 21.78
CA ALA A 65 3.34 -10.23 20.91
C ALA A 65 3.33 -9.71 19.47
N VAL A 66 3.53 -10.60 18.50
CA VAL A 66 3.51 -10.26 17.07
C VAL A 66 2.38 -11.01 16.39
N GLY A 67 1.61 -10.29 15.56
CA GLY A 67 0.51 -10.82 14.78
C GLY A 67 0.96 -11.57 13.52
N GLY A 68 0.00 -11.86 12.64
CA GLY A 68 0.29 -12.42 11.32
C GLY A 68 1.10 -11.46 10.45
N ALA A 69 1.91 -12.02 9.54
CA ALA A 69 2.65 -11.25 8.56
C ALA A 69 1.80 -10.99 7.31
N PHE A 70 2.07 -9.86 6.65
CA PHE A 70 1.39 -9.40 5.44
C PHE A 70 2.44 -8.98 4.40
N PRO A 71 2.38 -9.46 3.15
CA PRO A 71 3.35 -9.09 2.13
C PRO A 71 3.18 -7.62 1.71
N LEU A 72 4.28 -6.87 1.75
CA LEU A 72 4.35 -5.48 1.32
C LEU A 72 4.59 -5.37 -0.18
N HIS A 73 3.86 -4.45 -0.79
CA HIS A 73 3.91 -4.15 -2.22
C HIS A 73 3.99 -2.64 -2.44
N LEU A 74 4.33 -2.24 -3.66
CA LEU A 74 4.14 -0.90 -4.19
C LEU A 74 3.05 -0.91 -5.25
N TRP A 75 2.48 0.26 -5.52
CA TRP A 75 1.68 0.44 -6.74
C TRP A 75 2.55 0.29 -7.98
N SER A 76 2.04 -0.43 -8.98
CA SER A 76 2.62 -0.46 -10.31
C SER A 76 2.65 0.95 -10.93
N GLU A 77 3.57 1.16 -11.86
CA GLU A 77 3.65 2.44 -12.59
C GLU A 77 2.32 2.77 -13.27
N SER A 78 1.66 1.79 -13.90
CA SER A 78 0.36 1.99 -14.54
C SER A 78 -0.72 2.51 -13.57
N VAL A 79 -0.81 1.97 -12.34
CA VAL A 79 -1.75 2.51 -11.34
C VAL A 79 -1.38 3.95 -10.95
N ARG A 80 -0.08 4.24 -10.79
CA ARG A 80 0.42 5.56 -10.41
C ARG A 80 0.25 6.62 -11.52
N THR A 81 0.13 6.20 -12.79
CA THR A 81 -0.15 7.08 -13.94
C THR A 81 -1.61 7.05 -14.39
N GLY A 82 -2.48 6.30 -13.71
CA GLY A 82 -3.90 6.20 -14.05
C GLY A 82 -4.20 5.35 -15.30
N GLU A 83 -3.22 4.57 -15.76
CA GLU A 83 -3.37 3.66 -16.89
C GLU A 83 -3.99 2.32 -16.48
N PRO A 84 -4.63 1.58 -17.41
CA PRO A 84 -5.09 0.23 -17.15
C PRO A 84 -3.96 -0.69 -16.69
N ALA A 85 -4.07 -1.26 -15.48
CA ALA A 85 -3.03 -2.07 -14.87
C ALA A 85 -3.46 -3.55 -14.76
N PRO A 86 -2.97 -4.45 -15.64
CA PRO A 86 -3.25 -5.89 -15.51
C PRO A 86 -2.62 -6.50 -14.26
N HIS A 87 -1.58 -5.85 -13.73
CA HIS A 87 -0.92 -6.18 -12.47
C HIS A 87 -0.83 -4.90 -11.64
N PRO A 88 -1.77 -4.63 -10.71
CA PRO A 88 -1.87 -3.33 -10.06
C PRO A 88 -0.72 -3.04 -9.08
N VAL A 89 -0.04 -4.08 -8.61
CA VAL A 89 0.97 -3.99 -7.54
C VAL A 89 2.26 -4.72 -7.92
N VAL A 90 3.37 -4.30 -7.30
CA VAL A 90 4.70 -4.89 -7.45
C VAL A 90 5.21 -5.35 -6.07
N PRO A 91 5.61 -6.63 -5.91
CA PRO A 91 6.09 -7.14 -4.62
C PRO A 91 7.45 -6.53 -4.24
N ARG A 92 7.69 -6.36 -2.92
CA ARG A 92 8.96 -5.81 -2.39
C ARG A 92 9.90 -6.83 -1.76
N GLU A 93 9.51 -8.11 -1.67
CA GLU A 93 10.18 -9.09 -0.78
C GLU A 93 10.31 -8.56 0.67
N GLU A 94 9.32 -7.77 1.10
CA GLU A 94 9.16 -7.26 2.46
C GLU A 94 7.82 -7.74 3.02
N TRP A 95 7.77 -7.95 4.34
CA TRP A 95 6.56 -8.34 5.07
C TRP A 95 6.43 -7.51 6.32
N VAL A 96 5.20 -7.05 6.60
CA VAL A 96 4.87 -6.28 7.80
C VAL A 96 4.02 -7.13 8.73
N ALA A 97 4.22 -7.00 10.04
CA ALA A 97 3.33 -7.53 11.06
C ALA A 97 3.06 -6.45 12.12
N ALA A 98 1.85 -6.43 12.66
CA ALA A 98 1.55 -5.65 13.86
C ALA A 98 2.20 -6.30 15.08
N TYR A 99 2.70 -5.50 16.01
CA TYR A 99 3.07 -5.97 17.34
C TYR A 99 2.28 -5.22 18.42
N SER A 100 2.06 -5.89 19.54
CA SER A 100 1.42 -5.35 20.73
C SER A 100 2.30 -5.52 21.96
N ARG A 101 2.10 -4.68 22.96
CA ARG A 101 2.64 -4.82 24.31
C ARG A 101 1.51 -4.74 25.30
N ASP A 102 1.49 -5.68 26.24
CA ASP A 102 0.42 -5.79 27.25
C ASP A 102 -0.99 -5.79 26.62
N GLY A 103 -1.12 -6.42 25.45
CA GLY A 103 -2.38 -6.49 24.70
C GLY A 103 -2.79 -5.21 23.98
N THR A 104 -1.98 -4.14 24.04
CA THR A 104 -2.21 -2.88 23.32
C THR A 104 -1.34 -2.84 22.07
N THR A 105 -1.95 -2.57 20.91
CA THR A 105 -1.22 -2.40 19.65
C THR A 105 -0.21 -1.27 19.78
N ALA A 106 1.06 -1.56 19.49
CA ALA A 106 2.16 -0.65 19.77
C ALA A 106 2.90 -0.18 18.51
N GLY A 107 2.87 -0.96 17.43
CA GLY A 107 3.53 -0.57 16.19
C GLY A 107 3.65 -1.71 15.20
N THR A 108 4.51 -1.54 14.21
CA THR A 108 4.76 -2.52 13.15
C THR A 108 6.21 -3.01 13.15
N LEU A 109 6.38 -4.24 12.70
CA LEU A 109 7.66 -4.87 12.46
C LEU A 109 7.74 -5.24 10.99
N VAL A 110 8.81 -4.83 10.31
CA VAL A 110 9.06 -5.15 8.90
C VAL A 110 10.25 -6.09 8.81
N ALA A 111 10.06 -7.21 8.12
CA ALA A 111 11.12 -8.12 7.73
C ALA A 111 11.29 -8.07 6.20
N TRP A 112 12.48 -8.38 5.72
CA TRP A 112 12.78 -8.50 4.30
C TRP A 112 13.54 -9.77 4.00
N ARG A 113 13.58 -10.17 2.73
CA ARG A 113 14.45 -11.26 2.27
C ARG A 113 15.69 -10.68 1.61
N VAL A 114 16.86 -11.06 2.11
CA VAL A 114 18.18 -10.71 1.54
C VAL A 114 19.01 -11.98 1.40
N ASP A 115 19.56 -12.21 0.21
CA ASP A 115 20.37 -13.39 -0.12
C ASP A 115 19.71 -14.75 0.25
N GLY A 116 18.37 -14.81 0.19
CA GLY A 116 17.60 -16.00 0.51
C GLY A 116 17.27 -16.18 2.00
N GLU A 117 17.72 -15.28 2.86
CA GLU A 117 17.44 -15.30 4.30
C GLU A 117 16.49 -14.17 4.71
N VAL A 118 15.63 -14.45 5.69
CA VAL A 118 14.71 -13.45 6.24
C VAL A 118 15.40 -12.72 7.40
N ALA A 119 15.39 -11.39 7.35
CA ALA A 119 16.01 -10.54 8.35
C ALA A 119 15.09 -9.37 8.75
N LEU A 120 15.30 -8.83 9.95
CA LEU A 120 14.62 -7.63 10.41
C LEU A 120 15.06 -6.42 9.56
N ALA A 121 14.09 -5.70 8.99
CA ALA A 121 14.33 -4.48 8.23
C ALA A 121 14.09 -3.24 9.10
N SER A 122 12.95 -3.18 9.80
CA SER A 122 12.61 -2.09 10.72
C SER A 122 11.63 -2.51 11.80
N VAL A 123 11.61 -1.72 12.88
CA VAL A 123 10.52 -1.70 13.86
C VAL A 123 10.11 -0.25 13.99
N ASP A 124 8.84 0.02 13.77
CA ASP A 124 8.29 1.37 13.67
C ASP A 124 7.12 1.49 14.66
N ASP A 125 6.99 2.65 15.32
CA ASP A 125 5.91 2.99 16.26
C ASP A 125 4.61 3.38 15.55
N HIS A 126 4.38 2.82 14.36
CA HIS A 126 3.24 3.13 13.50
C HIS A 126 1.97 2.41 14.00
N ALA A 127 1.47 2.84 15.15
CA ALA A 127 0.31 2.23 15.82
C ALA A 127 -0.94 2.23 14.93
N GLU A 128 -1.18 3.30 14.15
CA GLU A 128 -2.32 3.38 13.23
C GLU A 128 -2.31 2.26 12.18
N LEU A 129 -1.15 2.02 11.53
CA LEU A 129 -1.00 0.91 10.59
C LEU A 129 -1.19 -0.44 11.32
N ALA A 130 -0.56 -0.60 12.48
CA ALA A 130 -0.68 -1.83 13.24
C ALA A 130 -2.12 -2.16 13.62
N GLU A 131 -2.93 -1.16 14.02
CA GLU A 131 -4.35 -1.31 14.29
C GLU A 131 -5.14 -1.68 13.03
N ALA A 132 -4.80 -1.07 11.89
CA ALA A 132 -5.42 -1.36 10.60
C ALA A 132 -5.12 -2.78 10.09
N LEU A 133 -4.01 -3.40 10.51
CA LEU A 133 -3.65 -4.78 10.16
C LEU A 133 -4.42 -5.84 10.96
N VAL A 134 -4.80 -5.56 12.21
CA VAL A 134 -5.50 -6.52 13.10
C VAL A 134 -6.76 -7.15 12.47
N PRO A 135 -7.68 -6.39 11.84
CA PRO A 135 -8.88 -6.97 11.24
C PRO A 135 -8.64 -7.65 9.89
N LEU A 136 -7.45 -7.55 9.31
CA LEU A 136 -7.18 -8.14 7.99
C LEU A 136 -6.96 -9.66 8.11
N PRO A 137 -7.47 -10.45 7.15
CA PRO A 137 -7.08 -11.85 7.03
C PRO A 137 -5.56 -11.99 6.87
N ALA A 138 -4.94 -12.89 7.63
CA ALA A 138 -3.50 -13.13 7.51
C ALA A 138 -3.10 -13.43 6.06
N GLY A 139 -1.98 -12.85 5.61
CA GLY A 139 -1.52 -12.96 4.22
C GLY A 139 -2.22 -12.02 3.24
N SER A 140 -3.18 -11.20 3.67
CA SER A 140 -3.69 -10.10 2.83
C SER A 140 -2.54 -9.21 2.39
N LEU A 141 -2.54 -8.77 1.13
CA LEU A 141 -1.49 -7.87 0.66
C LEU A 141 -1.69 -6.45 1.21
N VAL A 142 -0.57 -5.81 1.51
CA VAL A 142 -0.49 -4.42 1.96
C VAL A 142 0.32 -3.65 0.93
N VAL A 143 -0.23 -2.55 0.42
CA VAL A 143 0.41 -1.70 -0.58
C VAL A 143 0.80 -0.38 0.06
N GLU A 144 2.07 -0.01 -0.06
CA GLU A 144 2.59 1.28 0.39
C GLU A 144 2.65 2.25 -0.81
N GLU A 145 2.23 3.50 -0.61
CA GLU A 145 2.61 4.63 -1.46
C GLU A 145 3.58 5.55 -0.69
N PRO A 146 4.90 5.40 -0.91
CA PRO A 146 5.90 6.11 -0.13
C PRO A 146 5.83 7.64 -0.24
N LEU A 147 5.37 8.17 -1.39
CA LEU A 147 5.27 9.63 -1.57
C LEU A 147 4.15 10.24 -0.72
N LEU A 148 3.15 9.45 -0.36
CA LEU A 148 2.02 9.86 0.47
C LEU A 148 2.13 9.37 1.91
N GLY A 149 3.09 8.48 2.22
CA GLY A 149 3.12 7.78 3.52
C GLY A 149 1.83 7.00 3.80
N ALA A 150 1.18 6.51 2.73
CA ALA A 150 -0.13 5.90 2.79
C ALA A 150 -0.05 4.38 2.62
N PHE A 151 -0.95 3.65 3.27
CA PHE A 151 -1.04 2.20 3.22
C PHE A 151 -2.44 1.75 2.80
N PHE A 152 -2.50 0.74 1.95
CA PHE A 152 -3.73 0.22 1.36
C PHE A 152 -3.76 -1.30 1.39
N THR A 153 -4.95 -1.87 1.22
CA THR A 153 -5.11 -3.27 0.82
C THR A 153 -6.03 -3.32 -0.39
N ILE A 154 -5.96 -4.40 -1.17
CA ILE A 154 -6.82 -4.60 -2.33
C ILE A 154 -7.44 -6.00 -2.27
N ARG A 155 -8.75 -6.07 -2.51
CA ARG A 155 -9.50 -7.32 -2.58
C ARG A 155 -10.63 -7.17 -3.57
N ASP A 156 -10.79 -8.13 -4.47
CA ASP A 156 -11.89 -8.16 -5.44
C ASP A 156 -12.01 -6.85 -6.24
N GLU A 157 -10.86 -6.31 -6.68
CA GLU A 157 -10.72 -4.99 -7.36
C GLU A 157 -11.14 -3.76 -6.55
N GLU A 158 -11.44 -3.91 -5.26
CA GLU A 158 -11.69 -2.80 -4.35
C GLU A 158 -10.44 -2.49 -3.54
N VAL A 159 -10.00 -1.23 -3.60
CA VAL A 159 -8.91 -0.69 -2.79
C VAL A 159 -9.50 -0.13 -1.50
N THR A 160 -8.96 -0.55 -0.37
CA THR A 160 -9.28 -0.01 0.95
C THR A 160 -8.07 0.71 1.52
N THR A 161 -8.25 1.96 1.92
CA THR A 161 -7.26 2.76 2.64
C THR A 161 -7.15 2.26 4.06
N LEU A 162 -5.96 1.77 4.43
CA LEU A 162 -5.62 1.35 5.79
C LEU A 162 -5.15 2.54 6.62
N VAL A 163 -4.19 3.28 6.08
CA VAL A 163 -3.66 4.54 6.64
C VAL A 163 -3.62 5.56 5.52
N PRO A 164 -4.32 6.70 5.63
CA PRO A 164 -4.43 7.65 4.52
C PRO A 164 -3.12 8.41 4.27
N GLY A 165 -2.31 8.70 5.30
CA GLY A 165 -1.17 9.60 5.13
C GLY A 165 -1.61 10.93 4.50
N PHE A 166 -1.01 11.31 3.37
CA PHE A 166 -1.40 12.46 2.56
C PHE A 166 -2.38 12.14 1.41
N PHE A 167 -2.87 10.90 1.32
CA PHE A 167 -3.87 10.54 0.32
C PHE A 167 -5.24 11.13 0.67
N GLU A 168 -5.78 11.94 -0.24
CA GLU A 168 -7.13 12.50 -0.14
C GLU A 168 -8.10 11.67 -0.98
N GLY A 169 -8.94 10.86 -0.34
CA GLY A 169 -9.91 10.03 -1.05
C GLY A 169 -10.87 9.29 -0.13
N PRO A 170 -11.84 8.55 -0.72
CA PRO A 170 -12.73 7.70 0.06
C PRO A 170 -11.94 6.57 0.74
N ARG A 171 -12.51 6.03 1.84
CA ARG A 171 -11.92 4.88 2.55
C ARG A 171 -11.86 3.62 1.70
N ALA A 172 -12.81 3.45 0.78
CA ALA A 172 -12.84 2.34 -0.16
C ALA A 172 -13.30 2.85 -1.53
N ALA A 173 -12.68 2.33 -2.59
CA ALA A 173 -13.04 2.64 -3.97
C ALA A 173 -12.67 1.49 -4.92
N PRO A 174 -13.37 1.35 -6.06
CA PRO A 174 -12.90 0.49 -7.15
C PRO A 174 -11.50 0.91 -7.60
N LEU A 175 -10.65 -0.06 -7.94
CA LEU A 175 -9.25 0.13 -8.33
C LEU A 175 -9.10 1.19 -9.43
N ALA A 176 -9.97 1.20 -10.43
CA ALA A 176 -9.93 2.18 -11.51
C ALA A 176 -10.14 3.62 -11.01
N ALA A 177 -11.12 3.84 -10.13
CA ALA A 177 -11.39 5.16 -9.55
C ALA A 177 -10.28 5.58 -8.58
N PHE A 178 -9.72 4.62 -7.82
CA PHE A 178 -8.57 4.85 -6.97
C PHE A 178 -7.33 5.26 -7.80
N ALA A 179 -7.02 4.55 -8.89
CA ALA A 179 -5.87 4.83 -9.75
C ALA A 179 -5.92 6.23 -10.35
N GLU A 180 -7.10 6.67 -10.83
CA GLU A 180 -7.31 8.03 -11.33
C GLU A 180 -7.05 9.10 -10.25
N SER A 181 -7.58 8.87 -9.04
CA SER A 181 -7.38 9.78 -7.90
C SER A 181 -5.92 9.83 -7.45
N LEU A 182 -5.27 8.67 -7.35
CA LEU A 182 -3.86 8.56 -6.97
C LEU A 182 -2.97 9.28 -7.99
N ALA A 183 -3.16 9.02 -9.29
CA ALA A 183 -2.37 9.62 -10.35
C ALA A 183 -2.47 11.15 -10.34
N THR A 184 -3.68 11.69 -10.16
CA THR A 184 -3.93 13.14 -10.04
C THR A 184 -3.15 13.75 -8.87
N GLN A 185 -3.16 13.08 -7.71
CA GLN A 185 -2.46 13.57 -6.52
C GLN A 185 -0.94 13.50 -6.68
N LEU A 186 -0.41 12.42 -7.25
CA LEU A 186 1.01 12.27 -7.51
C LEU A 186 1.51 13.29 -8.55
N GLU A 187 0.74 13.57 -9.60
CA GLU A 187 1.04 14.62 -10.56
C GLU A 187 1.09 16.00 -9.89
N GLY A 188 0.13 16.30 -9.00
CA GLY A 188 0.12 17.54 -8.23
C GLY A 188 1.36 17.73 -7.34
N LEU A 189 1.84 16.65 -6.71
CA LEU A 189 3.05 16.69 -5.86
C LEU A 189 4.34 16.90 -6.67
N VAL A 190 4.43 16.31 -7.87
CA VAL A 190 5.61 16.45 -8.74
C VAL A 190 5.58 17.78 -9.49
N GLY A 191 4.41 18.20 -9.99
CA GLY A 191 4.20 19.43 -10.75
C GLY A 191 4.29 20.70 -9.91
N GLY A 192 3.85 20.65 -8.64
CA GLY A 192 3.93 21.79 -7.72
C GLY A 192 5.37 22.23 -7.38
N ALA A 193 6.38 21.40 -7.66
CA ALA A 193 7.78 21.76 -7.51
C ALA A 193 8.34 22.59 -8.69
N ALA A 194 7.59 22.70 -9.79
CA ALA A 194 8.09 23.23 -11.07
C ALA A 194 7.39 24.51 -11.55
N GLU A 195 6.42 25.06 -10.84
CA GLU A 195 5.89 26.39 -11.20
C GLU A 195 6.82 27.49 -10.67
N PRO A 196 7.58 28.20 -11.55
CA PRO A 196 8.14 29.47 -11.14
C PRO A 196 6.97 30.39 -10.82
N GLU A 197 6.96 30.99 -9.63
CA GLU A 197 6.07 32.11 -9.32
C GLU A 197 6.05 33.06 -10.52
N GLN A 198 4.89 33.17 -11.16
CA GLN A 198 4.70 34.08 -12.27
C GLN A 198 4.69 35.49 -11.66
N GLU A 199 5.89 36.07 -11.53
CA GLU A 199 6.12 37.43 -11.05
C GLU A 199 5.34 38.42 -11.92
N GLY A 200 4.16 38.79 -11.43
CA GLY A 200 3.51 40.04 -11.77
C GLY A 200 4.33 41.21 -11.22
N ARG A 201 5.30 41.68 -12.02
CA ARG A 201 5.67 43.09 -12.18
C ARG A 201 6.12 43.83 -10.89
N GLY A 202 7.42 43.76 -10.58
CA GLY A 202 7.98 44.53 -9.46
C GLY A 202 9.50 44.48 -9.27
N TRP A 203 10.29 44.92 -10.25
CA TRP A 203 11.70 45.40 -10.13
C TRP A 203 12.36 45.34 -8.73
N LEU A 204 13.27 44.37 -8.50
CA LEU A 204 14.63 44.51 -7.91
C LEU A 204 15.26 43.12 -7.63
N PRO A 205 16.59 42.94 -7.78
CA PRO A 205 17.25 41.65 -7.64
C PRO A 205 17.67 41.39 -6.19
N VAL A 206 17.02 40.45 -5.50
CA VAL A 206 17.57 39.79 -4.32
C VAL A 206 17.36 38.28 -4.48
N ALA A 207 18.37 37.64 -5.06
CA ALA A 207 18.43 36.21 -5.23
C ALA A 207 18.78 35.50 -3.91
N ALA A 208 18.26 34.28 -3.80
CA ALA A 208 18.70 33.16 -2.96
C ALA A 208 18.35 33.21 -1.46
N ALA A 209 17.36 32.39 -1.06
CA ALA A 209 17.51 31.40 0.03
C ALA A 209 16.14 30.81 0.48
N VAL A 210 15.47 29.96 -0.32
CA VAL A 210 14.36 29.13 0.24
C VAL A 210 14.28 27.68 -0.31
N GLY A 211 14.94 27.35 -1.43
CA GLY A 211 14.77 26.05 -2.12
C GLY A 211 15.41 24.80 -1.48
N THR A 212 15.76 24.79 -0.19
CA THR A 212 16.53 23.67 0.43
C THR A 212 15.84 22.97 1.60
N GLY A 213 14.59 23.30 1.91
CA GLY A 213 13.91 22.77 3.11
C GLY A 213 13.25 21.40 2.93
N VAL A 214 12.55 21.17 1.80
CA VAL A 214 11.59 20.05 1.72
C VAL A 214 12.22 18.73 1.25
N VAL A 215 13.31 18.78 0.46
CA VAL A 215 14.05 17.56 0.06
C VAL A 215 14.81 16.92 1.24
N ALA A 216 15.07 17.68 2.31
CA ALA A 216 15.82 17.19 3.46
C ALA A 216 15.03 16.21 4.35
N ALA A 217 13.71 16.38 4.50
CA ALA A 217 12.95 15.53 5.44
C ALA A 217 12.74 14.10 4.91
N GLY A 218 12.30 13.94 3.65
CA GLY A 218 12.15 12.62 3.01
C GLY A 218 13.49 11.96 2.66
N GLY A 219 14.46 12.76 2.21
CA GLY A 219 15.80 12.28 1.88
C GLY A 219 16.60 11.79 3.09
N VAL A 220 16.41 12.38 4.28
CA VAL A 220 17.08 11.92 5.51
C VAL A 220 16.53 10.57 5.98
N TRP A 221 15.24 10.28 5.81
CA TRP A 221 14.66 8.98 6.17
C TRP A 221 15.17 7.87 5.23
N VAL A 222 15.15 8.10 3.91
CA VAL A 222 15.67 7.15 2.92
C VAL A 222 17.20 6.98 3.06
N ALA A 223 17.97 8.06 3.20
CA ALA A 223 19.42 7.97 3.33
C ALA A 223 19.89 7.33 4.65
N ARG A 224 19.11 7.44 5.74
CA ARG A 224 19.40 6.71 6.99
C ARG A 224 19.17 5.21 6.85
N ARG A 225 18.18 4.78 6.06
CA ARG A 225 17.92 3.36 5.78
C ARG A 225 19.07 2.73 4.99
N TRP A 226 19.64 3.45 4.01
CA TRP A 226 20.73 2.93 3.17
C TRP A 226 22.11 2.91 3.85
N ARG A 227 22.42 3.85 4.76
CA ARG A 227 23.74 3.85 5.44
C ARG A 227 23.92 2.73 6.47
N ARG A 228 22.83 2.16 7.01
CA ARG A 228 22.94 1.02 7.95
C ARG A 228 23.32 -0.28 7.22
N SER A 229 22.96 -0.43 5.94
CA SER A 229 23.30 -1.60 5.12
C SER A 229 24.77 -1.64 4.69
N ALA A 230 25.48 -0.51 4.73
CA ALA A 230 26.91 -0.43 4.36
C ALA A 230 27.88 -0.60 5.55
N GLY A 231 27.35 -0.68 6.77
CA GLY A 231 28.16 -0.71 8.00
C GLY A 231 28.49 -2.10 8.57
N SER A 232 27.98 -3.19 7.97
CA SER A 232 28.16 -4.56 8.45
C SER A 232 29.16 -5.40 7.65
N ALA A 233 29.91 -4.77 6.73
CA ALA A 233 31.08 -5.38 6.10
C ALA A 233 32.35 -4.85 6.77
N GLY A 234 32.64 -5.37 7.98
CA GLY A 234 33.84 -5.05 8.76
C GLY A 234 34.06 -6.07 9.86
#